data_AF-A0AAV2D3R9-F1
#
_entry.id   AF-A0AAV2D3R9-F1
#
_cell.length_a   1.000
_cell.length_b   1.000
_cell.length_c   1.000
_cell.angle_alpha   90.00
_cell.angle_beta   90.00
_cell.angle_gamma   90.00
#
_symmetry.space_group_name_H-M   'P 1'
#
loop_
_entity.id
_entity.type
_entity.pdbx_description
1 polymer ?
#
loop_
_entity_poly.entity_id
_entity_poly.type
_entity_poly.pdbx_seq_one_letter_code
_entity_poly.pdbx_strand_id
1 'polypeptide(L)'
;MSRRKQQLVMMTIMIVITIVLMALISDAKIINITNKLGSKKTLIVHCESVDDDLGVLAVNSGDFYHWDFEDSSLFRPAVFWCRLALEDGRLSFVAYIEREGGGGYAVMGYDVNETGLYGPNMYDEWRKYELLHPWKRIQFP
;
A
#
# COMPACT_ATOMS: atom_id res chain seq x y z
N MET A 1 30.34 -42.08 -4.04
CA MET A 1 30.04 -40.77 -4.66
C MET A 1 31.16 -39.78 -4.30
N SER A 2 31.75 -39.03 -5.23
CA SER A 2 32.95 -38.20 -4.94
C SER A 2 32.63 -37.05 -3.98
N ARG A 3 33.58 -36.67 -3.10
CA ARG A 3 33.45 -35.55 -2.16
C ARG A 3 32.98 -34.25 -2.83
N ARG A 4 33.46 -33.93 -4.04
CA ARG A 4 32.99 -32.76 -4.83
C ARG A 4 31.51 -32.85 -5.19
N LYS A 5 31.04 -34.01 -5.67
CA LYS A 5 29.61 -34.25 -5.94
C LYS A 5 28.75 -34.17 -4.67
N GLN A 6 29.22 -34.71 -3.55
CA GLN A 6 28.52 -34.58 -2.26
C GLN A 6 28.44 -33.13 -1.77
N GLN A 7 29.54 -32.38 -1.89
CA GLN A 7 29.58 -30.94 -1.54
C GLN A 7 28.66 -30.11 -2.44
N LEU A 8 28.65 -30.36 -3.75
CA LEU A 8 27.76 -29.68 -4.69
C LEU A 8 26.29 -29.96 -4.37
N VAL A 9 25.94 -31.23 -4.15
CA VAL A 9 24.56 -31.63 -3.77
C VAL A 9 24.14 -30.95 -2.47
N MET A 10 24.99 -30.95 -1.45
CA MET A 10 24.70 -30.28 -0.18
C MET A 10 24.51 -28.77 -0.36
N MET A 11 25.37 -28.11 -1.15
CA MET A 11 25.24 -26.67 -1.42
C MET A 11 23.93 -26.35 -2.15
N THR A 12 23.54 -27.16 -3.14
CA THR A 12 22.26 -26.98 -3.83
C THR A 12 21.07 -27.18 -2.90
N ILE A 13 21.11 -28.17 -1.99
CA ILE A 13 20.05 -28.40 -1.01
C ILE A 13 19.93 -27.20 -0.06
N MET A 14 21.05 -26.69 0.46
CA MET A 14 21.04 -25.53 1.34
C MET A 14 20.49 -24.28 0.65
N ILE A 15 20.86 -24.03 -0.62
CA ILE A 15 20.34 -22.90 -1.40
C ILE A 15 18.82 -23.02 -1.59
N VAL A 16 18.33 -24.19 -1.98
CA VAL A 16 16.88 -24.42 -2.14
C VAL A 16 16.15 -24.24 -0.82
N ILE A 17 16.67 -24.79 0.28
CA ILE A 17 16.10 -24.60 1.62
C ILE A 17 16.05 -23.11 1.99
N THR A 18 17.12 -22.35 1.74
CA THR A 18 17.12 -20.91 2.03
C THR A 18 16.10 -20.13 1.21
N ILE A 19 15.93 -20.44 -0.08
CA ILE A 19 14.91 -19.80 -0.93
C ILE A 19 13.50 -20.13 -0.42
N VAL A 20 13.25 -21.39 -0.07
CA VAL A 20 11.95 -21.83 0.47
C VAL A 20 11.66 -21.13 1.81
N LEU A 21 12.65 -21.03 2.71
CA LEU A 21 12.49 -20.34 3.99
C LEU A 21 12.17 -18.86 3.80
N MET A 22 12.81 -18.16 2.85
CA MET A 22 12.49 -16.75 2.57
C MET A 22 11.06 -16.57 2.07
N ALA A 23 10.58 -17.43 1.16
CA ALA A 23 9.22 -17.36 0.65
C ALA A 23 8.16 -17.61 1.73
N LEU A 24 8.47 -18.42 2.75
CA LEU A 24 7.57 -18.67 3.88
C LEU A 24 7.50 -17.52 4.89
N ILE A 25 8.42 -16.54 4.80
CA ILE A 25 8.50 -15.40 5.71
C ILE A 25 7.97 -14.12 5.02
N SER A 26 7.52 -14.20 3.77
CA SER A 26 6.88 -13.06 3.09
C SER A 26 5.65 -12.59 3.89
N ASP A 27 5.61 -11.29 4.17
CA ASP A 27 4.55 -10.62 4.90
C ASP A 27 3.78 -9.71 3.93
N ALA A 28 2.95 -10.34 3.09
CA ALA A 28 2.15 -9.65 2.09
C ALA A 28 1.26 -8.58 2.75
N LYS A 29 1.31 -7.37 2.20
CA LYS A 29 0.61 -6.18 2.66
C LYS A 29 -0.46 -5.80 1.64
N ILE A 30 -1.58 -5.28 2.11
CA ILE A 30 -2.71 -4.85 1.29
C ILE A 30 -3.06 -3.41 1.66
N ILE A 31 -3.13 -2.52 0.67
CA ILE A 31 -3.74 -1.20 0.84
C ILE A 31 -5.11 -1.23 0.20
N ASN A 32 -6.11 -0.70 0.90
CA ASN A 32 -7.48 -0.60 0.44
C ASN A 32 -8.01 0.84 0.57
N ILE A 33 -8.52 1.39 -0.52
CA ILE A 33 -9.14 2.72 -0.59
C ILE A 33 -10.61 2.54 -0.94
N THR A 34 -11.50 2.85 0.00
CA THR A 34 -12.94 2.68 -0.15
C THR A 34 -13.63 4.02 -0.42
N ASN A 35 -14.43 4.10 -1.49
CA ASN A 35 -15.20 5.28 -1.81
C ASN A 35 -16.55 5.26 -1.06
N LYS A 36 -16.67 6.12 -0.04
CA LYS A 36 -17.87 6.35 0.78
C LYS A 36 -18.49 7.74 0.55
N LEU A 37 -18.28 8.35 -0.62
CA LEU A 37 -18.78 9.69 -0.94
C LEU A 37 -20.30 9.79 -1.10
N GLY A 38 -21.00 8.67 -1.19
CA GLY A 38 -22.42 8.65 -1.50
C GLY A 38 -22.74 9.27 -2.88
N SER A 39 -24.01 9.32 -3.26
CA SER A 39 -24.48 10.06 -4.46
C SER A 39 -23.80 9.75 -5.80
N LYS A 40 -23.50 8.48 -6.12
CA LYS A 40 -22.86 8.06 -7.41
C LYS A 40 -21.59 8.85 -7.78
N LYS A 41 -20.93 9.50 -6.81
CA LYS A 41 -19.68 10.23 -7.05
C LYS A 41 -18.57 9.23 -7.31
N THR A 42 -17.99 9.30 -8.50
CA THR A 42 -16.82 8.52 -8.88
C THR A 42 -15.57 9.21 -8.35
N LEU A 43 -14.78 8.47 -7.57
CA LEU A 43 -13.51 8.90 -7.05
C LEU A 43 -12.42 8.52 -8.04
N ILE A 44 -11.59 9.48 -8.44
CA ILE A 44 -10.37 9.17 -9.20
C ILE A 44 -9.24 8.93 -8.21
N VAL A 45 -8.61 7.76 -8.33
CA VAL A 45 -7.49 7.32 -7.49
C VAL A 45 -6.28 7.13 -8.39
N HIS A 46 -5.16 7.76 -8.02
CA HIS A 46 -3.85 7.50 -8.62
C HIS A 46 -2.87 7.23 -7.50
N CYS A 47 -2.31 6.02 -7.44
CA CYS A 47 -1.28 5.67 -6.49
C CYS A 47 -0.02 5.22 -7.23
N GLU A 48 1.14 5.59 -6.67
CA GLU A 48 2.44 5.28 -7.27
C GLU A 48 3.45 5.01 -6.15
N SER A 49 4.44 4.19 -6.46
CA SER A 49 5.66 4.00 -5.67
C SER A 49 6.87 4.48 -6.47
N VAL A 50 8.06 4.39 -5.89
CA VAL A 50 9.30 4.73 -6.62
C VAL A 50 9.52 3.81 -7.82
N ASP A 51 9.12 2.54 -7.70
CA ASP A 51 9.47 1.48 -8.64
C ASP A 51 8.27 1.01 -9.48
N ASP A 52 7.04 1.34 -9.07
CA ASP A 52 5.80 0.89 -9.71
C ASP A 52 4.71 1.98 -9.69
N ASP A 53 4.21 2.34 -10.88
CA ASP A 53 3.04 3.21 -11.03
C ASP A 53 1.81 2.30 -11.12
N LEU A 54 0.99 2.30 -10.06
CA LEU A 54 -0.22 1.49 -10.01
C LEU A 54 -1.33 2.04 -10.92
N GLY A 55 -1.12 3.23 -11.48
CA GLY A 55 -1.96 3.85 -12.48
C GLY A 55 -3.15 4.61 -11.92
N VAL A 56 -3.95 5.16 -12.84
CA VAL A 56 -5.13 5.97 -12.55
C VAL A 56 -6.39 5.14 -12.78
N LEU A 57 -7.29 5.12 -11.79
CA LEU A 57 -8.54 4.39 -11.88
C LEU A 57 -9.72 5.17 -11.27
N ALA A 58 -10.91 4.80 -11.71
CA ALA A 58 -12.18 5.38 -11.28
C ALA A 58 -12.91 4.40 -10.35
N VAL A 59 -13.14 4.78 -9.10
CA VAL A 59 -13.84 3.99 -8.07
C VAL A 59 -15.24 4.56 -7.87
N ASN A 60 -16.29 3.79 -8.15
CA ASN A 60 -17.64 4.27 -7.92
C ASN A 60 -17.98 4.33 -6.42
N SER A 61 -18.99 5.12 -6.07
CA SER A 61 -19.47 5.17 -4.68
C SER A 61 -19.92 3.78 -4.21
N GLY A 62 -19.38 3.33 -3.08
CA GLY A 62 -19.61 2.00 -2.51
C GLY A 62 -18.55 0.96 -2.89
N ASP A 63 -17.78 1.22 -3.94
CA ASP A 63 -16.69 0.35 -4.38
C ASP A 63 -15.36 0.70 -3.67
N PHE A 64 -14.36 -0.14 -3.90
CA PHE A 64 -13.02 0.02 -3.36
C PHE A 64 -11.96 -0.32 -4.39
N TYR A 65 -10.78 0.25 -4.19
CA TYR A 65 -9.58 -0.09 -4.93
C TYR A 65 -8.53 -0.61 -3.95
N HIS A 66 -7.90 -1.73 -4.30
CA HIS A 66 -6.86 -2.32 -3.50
C HIS A 66 -5.75 -2.89 -4.36
N TRP A 67 -4.58 -3.01 -3.75
CA TRP A 67 -3.45 -3.75 -4.28
C TRP A 67 -2.69 -4.39 -3.12
N ASP A 68 -2.05 -5.51 -3.41
CA ASP A 68 -1.12 -6.18 -2.53
C ASP A 68 0.32 -5.94 -2.97
N PHE A 69 1.23 -5.94 -2.00
CA PHE A 69 2.66 -5.79 -2.22
C PHE A 69 3.43 -6.46 -1.09
N GLU A 70 4.71 -6.69 -1.30
CA GLU A 70 5.63 -7.15 -0.26
C GLU A 70 6.62 -6.04 0.07
N ASP A 71 7.04 -5.97 1.33
CA ASP A 71 8.15 -5.12 1.74
C ASP A 71 9.42 -5.48 0.95
N SER A 72 10.14 -4.47 0.46
CA SER A 72 11.16 -4.65 -0.58
C SER A 72 12.59 -4.44 -0.09
N SER A 73 12.81 -4.44 1.24
CA SER A 73 14.01 -4.05 2.03
C SER A 73 15.41 -4.56 1.60
N LEU A 74 15.60 -5.19 0.45
CA LEU A 74 16.92 -5.51 -0.09
C LEU A 74 17.62 -4.30 -0.77
N PHE A 75 16.89 -3.34 -1.35
CA PHE A 75 17.53 -2.21 -2.07
C PHE A 75 16.88 -0.84 -1.89
N ARG A 76 15.54 -0.76 -1.77
CA ARG A 76 14.81 0.47 -1.48
C ARG A 76 13.60 0.14 -0.61
N PRO A 77 13.24 0.96 0.40
CA PRO A 77 12.01 0.74 1.15
C PRO A 77 10.78 1.01 0.28
N ALA A 78 9.72 0.22 0.47
CA ALA A 78 8.43 0.46 -0.16
C ALA A 78 7.80 1.75 0.39
N VAL A 79 7.42 2.65 -0.52
CA VAL A 79 6.68 3.88 -0.22
C VAL A 79 5.62 4.06 -1.29
N PHE A 80 4.37 4.28 -0.86
CA PHE A 80 3.24 4.52 -1.76
C PHE A 80 2.65 5.91 -1.53
N TRP A 81 2.62 6.72 -2.58
CA TRP A 81 1.96 8.02 -2.61
C TRP A 81 0.67 7.92 -3.38
N CYS A 82 -0.40 8.50 -2.84
CA CYS A 82 -1.71 8.49 -3.47
C CYS A 82 -2.24 9.91 -3.66
N ARG A 83 -2.89 10.12 -4.80
CA ARG A 83 -3.60 11.32 -5.20
C ARG A 83 -5.04 10.96 -5.47
N LEU A 84 -5.95 11.62 -4.77
CA LEU A 84 -7.39 11.45 -4.93
C LEU A 84 -7.99 12.71 -5.53
N ALA A 85 -8.93 12.53 -6.46
CA ALA A 85 -9.60 13.65 -7.12
C ALA A 85 -11.10 13.40 -7.31
N LEU A 86 -11.83 14.51 -7.25
CA LEU A 86 -13.23 14.72 -7.61
C LEU A 86 -13.30 15.93 -8.54
N GLU A 87 -14.49 16.23 -9.08
CA GLU A 87 -14.70 17.40 -9.95
C GLU A 87 -14.24 18.72 -9.29
N ASP A 88 -14.50 18.88 -7.99
CA ASP A 88 -14.29 20.13 -7.26
C ASP A 88 -13.29 20.02 -6.09
N GLY A 89 -12.59 18.89 -5.98
CA GLY A 89 -11.74 18.59 -4.84
C GLY A 89 -10.59 17.66 -5.17
N ARG A 90 -9.46 17.87 -4.49
CA ARG A 90 -8.29 16.98 -4.55
C ARG A 90 -7.64 16.84 -3.19
N LEU A 91 -6.98 15.71 -2.97
CA LEU A 91 -6.09 15.51 -1.84
C LEU A 91 -4.94 14.57 -2.22
N SER A 92 -3.86 14.61 -1.45
CA SER A 92 -2.69 13.74 -1.61
C SER A 92 -2.22 13.29 -0.24
N PHE A 93 -1.81 12.04 -0.15
CA PHE A 93 -1.37 11.41 1.10
C PHE A 93 -0.35 10.30 0.84
N VAL A 94 0.38 9.93 1.88
CA VAL A 94 1.25 8.75 1.86
C VAL A 94 0.45 7.58 2.42
N ALA A 95 0.24 6.56 1.61
CA ALA A 95 -0.52 5.37 1.99
C ALA A 95 0.33 4.34 2.74
N TYR A 96 1.66 4.40 2.57
CA TYR A 96 2.56 3.46 3.22
C TYR A 96 4.01 3.94 3.21
N ILE A 97 4.72 3.66 4.29
CA ILE A 97 6.18 3.77 4.41
C ILE A 97 6.67 2.56 5.20
N GLU A 98 7.47 1.69 4.56
CA GLU A 98 7.98 0.46 5.16
C GLU A 98 8.70 0.71 6.50
N ARG A 99 9.59 1.71 6.53
CA ARG A 99 10.40 2.06 7.72
C ARG A 99 9.60 2.61 8.91
N GLU A 100 8.39 3.13 8.67
CA GLU A 100 7.55 3.75 9.71
C GLU A 100 6.45 2.81 10.22
N GLY A 101 6.57 1.51 9.95
CA GLY A 101 5.80 0.53 10.69
C GLY A 101 4.45 0.19 10.04
N GLY A 102 4.47 -0.14 8.75
CA GLY A 102 3.52 -1.13 8.23
C GLY A 102 3.56 -2.49 8.96
N GLY A 103 4.70 -2.79 9.62
CA GLY A 103 5.13 -4.09 10.14
C GLY A 103 4.29 -4.79 11.21
N GLY A 104 3.01 -4.44 11.38
CA GLY A 104 2.05 -5.19 12.19
C GLY A 104 0.70 -5.46 11.50
N TYR A 105 0.37 -4.77 10.41
CA TYR A 105 -0.90 -4.96 9.72
C TYR A 105 -0.65 -5.47 8.31
N ALA A 106 -1.24 -6.61 8.00
CA ALA A 106 -1.34 -7.10 6.64
C ALA A 106 -2.29 -6.22 5.79
N VAL A 107 -3.14 -5.39 6.42
CA VAL A 107 -4.16 -4.60 5.72
C VAL A 107 -4.21 -3.16 6.25
N MET A 108 -4.11 -2.19 5.35
CA MET A 108 -4.30 -0.76 5.60
C MET A 108 -5.54 -0.26 4.87
N GLY A 109 -6.52 0.24 5.63
CA GLY A 109 -7.79 0.71 5.09
C GLY A 109 -7.91 2.23 5.16
N TYR A 110 -8.28 2.84 4.04
CA TYR A 110 -8.60 4.24 3.90
C TYR A 110 -10.04 4.42 3.43
N ASP A 111 -10.80 5.28 4.10
CA ASP A 111 -12.16 5.63 3.70
C ASP A 111 -12.21 7.06 3.17
N VAL A 112 -12.86 7.25 2.03
CA VAL A 112 -13.00 8.55 1.39
C VAL A 112 -14.47 8.96 1.44
N ASN A 113 -14.78 10.05 2.12
CA ASN A 113 -16.15 10.56 2.21
C ASN A 113 -16.22 12.06 1.89
N GLU A 114 -17.38 12.68 2.13
CA GLU A 114 -17.62 14.08 1.79
C GLU A 114 -16.72 15.08 2.54
N THR A 115 -16.18 14.73 3.71
CA THR A 115 -15.28 15.61 4.47
C THR A 115 -13.81 15.42 4.07
N GLY A 116 -13.41 14.20 3.70
CA GLY A 116 -12.06 13.93 3.24
C GLY A 116 -11.66 12.46 3.36
N LEU A 117 -10.36 12.26 3.56
CA LEU A 117 -9.74 10.95 3.75
C LEU A 117 -9.64 10.60 5.24
N TYR A 118 -10.20 9.47 5.62
CA TYR A 118 -10.01 8.83 6.91
C TYR A 118 -9.09 7.64 6.79
N GLY A 119 -8.33 7.37 7.85
CA GLY A 119 -7.42 6.25 7.93
C GLY A 119 -6.74 6.18 9.29
N PRO A 120 -5.89 5.16 9.50
CA PRO A 120 -5.04 5.10 10.68
C PRO A 120 -3.99 6.23 10.63
N ASN A 121 -3.90 7.03 11.69
CA ASN A 121 -2.82 8.01 11.80
C ASN A 121 -1.49 7.29 12.05
N MET A 122 -0.59 7.33 11.07
CA MET A 122 0.71 6.63 11.13
C MET A 122 1.68 7.26 12.15
N TYR A 123 1.44 8.49 12.59
CA TYR A 123 2.25 9.18 13.59
C TYR A 123 1.71 9.04 15.02
N ASP A 124 0.52 8.44 15.18
CA ASP A 124 -0.09 8.16 16.48
C ASP A 124 0.27 6.73 16.94
N GLU A 125 0.70 6.59 18.20
CA GLU A 125 1.10 5.28 18.76
C GLU A 125 -0.06 4.26 18.72
N TRP A 126 -1.30 4.72 18.88
CA TRP A 126 -2.50 3.88 18.88
C TRP A 126 -3.15 3.80 17.50
N ARG A 127 -2.56 4.43 16.48
CA ARG A 127 -3.04 4.52 15.10
C ARG A 127 -4.51 4.87 15.03
N LYS A 128 -4.90 5.87 15.83
CA LYS A 128 -6.28 6.32 15.92
C LYS A 128 -6.86 6.54 14.52
N TYR A 129 -8.03 5.96 14.29
CA TYR A 129 -8.75 6.15 13.05
C TYR A 129 -9.42 7.51 13.04
N GLU A 130 -8.99 8.39 12.16
CA GLU A 130 -9.44 9.78 12.14
C GLU A 130 -9.34 10.41 10.75
N LEU A 131 -9.82 11.66 10.64
CA LEU A 131 -9.69 12.45 9.41
C LEU A 131 -8.22 12.85 9.24
N LEU A 132 -7.55 12.23 8.27
CA LEU A 132 -6.15 12.50 7.96
C LEU A 132 -6.00 13.76 7.12
N HIS A 133 -6.83 13.86 6.08
CA HIS A 133 -6.75 14.96 5.12
C HIS A 133 -8.14 15.43 4.69
N PRO A 134 -8.54 16.68 4.99
CA PRO A 134 -9.72 17.27 4.40
C PRO A 134 -9.53 17.55 2.90
N TRP A 135 -10.62 17.63 2.15
CA TRP A 135 -10.56 18.02 0.73
C TRP A 135 -9.96 19.41 0.54
N LYS A 136 -9.00 19.54 -0.38
CA LYS A 136 -8.60 20.85 -0.90
C LYS A 136 -9.52 21.18 -2.07
N ARG A 137 -10.42 22.14 -1.85
CA ARG A 137 -11.35 22.63 -2.88
C ARG A 137 -10.56 23.32 -3.99
N ILE A 138 -10.94 23.05 -5.24
CA ILE A 138 -10.39 23.75 -6.39
C ILE A 138 -11.09 25.11 -6.45
N GLN A 139 -10.43 26.16 -5.97
CA GLN A 139 -10.90 27.53 -6.22
C GLN A 139 -10.65 27.83 -7.70
N PHE A 140 -11.73 27.93 -8.47
CA PHE A 140 -11.67 28.56 -9.79
C PHE A 140 -11.51 30.07 -9.58
N PRO A 141 -10.54 30.74 -10.25
CA PRO A 141 -10.45 32.19 -10.25
C PRO A 141 -11.71 32.84 -10.84
#